data_AF-A0A166AN49-F1
#
_entry.id   AF-A0A166AN49-F1
#
_cell.length_a   1.000
_cell.length_b   1.000
_cell.length_c   1.000
_cell.angle_alpha   90.00
_cell.angle_beta   90.00
_cell.angle_gamma   90.00
#
_symmetry.space_group_name_H-M   'P 1'
#
loop_
_entity.id
_entity.type
_entity.pdbx_description
1 polymer ?
#
loop_
_entity_poly.entity_id
_entity_poly.type
_entity_poly.pdbx_seq_one_letter_code
_entity_poly.pdbx_strand_id
1 'polypeptide(L)' 'MGLDIEKYCITCATCQVSKTSNLAKPGMLHNLPVPNRPWESIGMDFVGPFPLDHGFDYMWV' A
#
# COMPACT_ATOMS: atom_id res chain seq x y z
N MET A 1 4.19 -24.33 -28.56
CA MET A 1 3.16 -23.28 -28.70
C MET A 1 2.85 -22.59 -27.38
N GLY A 2 2.43 -23.29 -26.31
CA GLY A 2 2.11 -22.63 -25.03
C GLY A 2 3.27 -21.83 -24.40
N LEU A 3 4.50 -22.35 -24.47
CA LEU A 3 5.70 -21.72 -23.89
C LEU A 3 6.05 -20.37 -24.51
N ASP A 4 5.84 -20.19 -25.83
CA ASP A 4 6.17 -18.94 -26.51
C ASP A 4 5.15 -17.85 -26.19
N ILE A 5 3.87 -18.24 -26.06
CA ILE A 5 2.78 -17.37 -25.61
C ILE A 5 3.05 -16.91 -24.17
N GLU A 6 3.43 -17.84 -23.28
CA GLU A 6 3.76 -17.51 -21.90
C GLU A 6 4.95 -16.56 -21.81
N LYS A 7 6.05 -16.83 -22.54
CA LYS A 7 7.20 -15.93 -22.63
C LYS A 7 6.81 -14.53 -23.11
N TYR A 8 5.96 -14.45 -24.13
CA TYR A 8 5.48 -13.16 -24.62
C TYR A 8 4.64 -12.43 -23.57
N CYS A 9 3.71 -13.13 -22.90
CA CYS A 9 2.88 -12.54 -21.86
C CYS A 9 3.69 -12.03 -20.66
N ILE A 10 4.74 -12.74 -20.25
CA ILE A 10 5.62 -12.35 -19.13
C ILE A 10 6.52 -11.15 -19.51
N THR A 11 6.92 -11.03 -20.78
CA THR A 11 7.85 -9.97 -21.24
C THR A 11 7.19 -8.74 -21.83
N CYS A 12 5.90 -8.80 -22.20
CA CYS A 12 5.17 -7.68 -22.78
C CYS A 12 4.90 -6.56 -21.76
N ALA A 13 5.62 -5.44 -21.87
CA ALA A 13 5.51 -4.29 -20.96
C ALA A 13 4.07 -3.75 -20.85
N THR A 14 3.35 -3.60 -21.96
CA THR A 14 1.96 -3.11 -21.96
C THR A 14 1.03 -4.01 -21.14
N CYS A 15 1.20 -5.34 -21.27
CA CYS A 15 0.40 -6.30 -20.52
C CYS A 15 0.74 -6.28 -19.03
N GLN A 16 2.04 -6.19 -18.68
CA GLN A 16 2.49 -6.15 -17.29
C GLN A 16 2.03 -4.89 -16.54
N VAL A 17 1.87 -3.75 -17.22
CA VAL A 17 1.38 -2.51 -16.62
C VAL A 17 -0.15 -2.44 -16.59
N SER A 18 -0.82 -2.90 -17.66
CA SER A 18 -2.27 -2.72 -17.81
C SER A 18 -3.10 -3.79 -17.09
N LYS A 19 -2.55 -5.01 -16.92
CA LYS A 19 -3.25 -6.11 -16.27
C LYS A 19 -2.86 -6.19 -14.81
N THR A 20 -3.87 -6.21 -13.94
CA THR A 20 -3.65 -6.48 -12.51
C THR A 20 -3.15 -7.91 -12.32
N SER A 21 -2.24 -8.11 -11.37
CA SER A 21 -1.81 -9.44 -10.96
C SER A 21 -2.97 -10.21 -10.34
N ASN A 22 -3.13 -11.48 -10.72
CA ASN A 22 -4.06 -12.41 -10.07
C ASN A 22 -3.38 -13.17 -8.91
N LEU A 23 -2.12 -12.83 -8.59
CA LEU A 23 -1.48 -13.39 -7.41
C LEU A 23 -2.27 -12.94 -6.17
N ALA A 24 -2.39 -13.85 -5.20
CA ALA A 24 -2.91 -13.49 -3.90
C ALA A 24 -2.09 -12.31 -3.35
N LYS A 25 -2.77 -11.38 -2.68
CA LYS A 25 -2.08 -10.26 -2.02
C LYS A 25 -0.96 -10.83 -1.15
N PRO A 26 0.25 -10.25 -1.21
CA PRO A 26 1.36 -10.76 -0.45
C PRO A 26 1.06 -10.69 1.06
N GLY A 27 0.94 -11.86 1.67
CA GLY A 27 0.96 -12.07 3.13
C GLY A 27 -0.26 -11.57 3.91
N MET A 28 -0.35 -12.08 5.15
CA MET A 28 -1.20 -11.50 6.19
C MET A 28 -0.51 -10.23 6.67
N LEU A 29 -1.24 -9.13 6.84
CA LEU A 29 -0.70 -7.93 7.47
C LEU A 29 -0.21 -8.33 8.87
N HIS A 30 1.11 -8.33 9.09
CA HIS A 30 1.67 -8.51 10.42
C HIS A 30 1.49 -7.20 11.18
N ASN A 31 0.82 -7.26 12.32
CA ASN A 31 0.75 -6.11 13.23
C ASN A 31 2.16 -5.72 13.67
N LEU A 32 2.37 -4.44 13.94
CA LEU A 32 3.57 -3.98 14.63
C LEU A 32 3.66 -4.66 16.01
N PRO A 33 4.87 -4.96 16.50
CA PRO A 33 5.05 -5.51 17.84
C PRO A 33 4.49 -4.56 18.89
N VAL A 34 3.89 -5.13 19.94
CA VAL A 34 3.37 -4.34 21.07
C VAL A 34 4.55 -3.69 21.81
N PRO A 35 4.53 -2.36 22.03
CA PRO A 35 5.55 -1.69 22.83
C PRO A 35 5.51 -2.14 24.30
N ASN A 36 6.67 -2.30 24.93
CA ASN A 36 6.85 -2.71 26.33
C ASN A 36 7.00 -1.54 27.30
N ARG A 37 7.33 -0.34 26.81
CA ARG A 37 7.45 0.88 27.63
C ARG A 37 6.85 2.10 26.91
N PRO A 38 6.42 3.14 27.66
CA PRO A 38 6.00 4.39 27.06
C PRO A 38 7.05 4.94 26.10
N TRP A 39 6.60 5.50 24.97
CA TRP A 39 7.45 6.15 23.95
C TRP A 39 8.38 5.22 23.16
N GLU A 40 8.24 3.90 23.29
CA GLU A 40 9.05 2.95 22.51
C GLU A 40 8.64 2.86 21.03
N SER A 41 7.39 3.18 20.72
CA SER A 41 6.90 3.34 19.35
C SER A 41 5.86 4.45 19.29
N ILE A 42 5.90 5.26 18.24
CA ILE A 42 4.96 6.34 17.96
C ILE A 42 4.50 6.17 16.52
N GLY A 43 3.21 5.92 16.32
CA GLY A 43 2.56 6.01 15.03
C GLY A 43 2.08 7.44 14.82
N MET A 44 2.18 7.94 13.59
CA MET A 44 1.71 9.28 13.23
C MET A 44 0.91 9.19 11.93
N ASP A 45 -0.18 9.94 11.80
CA ASP A 45 -1.00 10.04 10.59
C ASP A 45 -1.58 11.45 10.41
N PHE A 46 -2.11 11.73 9.22
CA PHE A 46 -2.87 12.95 8.95
C PHE A 46 -4.30 12.59 8.56
N VAL A 47 -5.26 13.07 9.35
CA VAL A 47 -6.68 12.88 9.06
C VAL A 47 -7.21 14.14 8.39
N GLY A 48 -7.88 13.97 7.25
CA GLY A 48 -8.51 15.05 6.50
C GLY A 48 -8.75 14.68 5.03
N PRO A 49 -9.14 15.67 4.19
CA PRO A 49 -9.36 17.07 4.55
C PRO A 49 -10.68 17.26 5.30
N PHE A 50 -10.67 18.18 6.25
CA PHE A 50 -11.84 18.70 6.95
C PHE A 50 -12.29 20.04 6.32
N PRO A 51 -13.48 20.55 6.67
CA PRO A 51 -13.80 21.94 6.38
C PRO A 51 -12.73 22.87 6.97
N LEU A 52 -12.32 23.85 6.19
CA LEU A 52 -11.28 24.80 6.58
C LEU A 52 -11.69 25.57 7.83
N ASP A 53 -10.86 25.52 8.87
CA ASP A 53 -11.03 26.30 10.10
C ASP A 53 -9.73 27.03 10.43
N HIS A 54 -9.80 28.36 10.55
CA HIS A 54 -8.65 29.22 10.81
C HIS A 54 -7.42 28.98 9.89
N GLY A 55 -7.63 28.47 8.66
CA GLY A 55 -6.57 28.18 7.70
C GLY A 55 -6.00 26.76 7.76
N PHE A 56 -6.60 25.86 8.53
CA PHE A 56 -6.19 24.46 8.66
C PHE A 56 -7.34 23.51 8.31
N ASP A 57 -7.00 22.37 7.71
CA ASP A 57 -7.95 21.35 7.27
C ASP A 57 -7.48 19.91 7.55
N TYR A 58 -6.35 19.73 8.24
CA TYR A 58 -5.85 18.41 8.65
C TYR A 58 -5.51 18.38 10.14
N MET A 59 -5.74 17.21 10.74
CA MET A 59 -5.32 16.90 12.09
C MET A 59 -4.19 15.86 12.04
N TRP A 60 -3.09 16.16 12.71
CA TRP A 60 -2.00 15.21 12.92
C TRP A 60 -2.32 14.37 14.16
N VAL A 61 -2.30 13.05 14.00
CA VAL A 61 -2.54 12.06 15.06
C VAL A 61 -1.30 11.23 15.31
#